data_AF-A0A2P4SZN2-F1
#
_entry.id   AF-A0A2P4SZN2-F1
#
_cell.length_a   1.000
_cell.length_b   1.000
_cell.length_c   1.000
_cell.angle_alpha   90.00
_cell.angle_beta   90.00
_cell.angle_gamma   90.00
#
_symmetry.space_group_name_H-M   'P 1'
#
loop_
_entity.id
_entity.type
_entity.pdbx_description
1 polymer ?
#
loop_
_entity_poly.entity_id
_entity_poly.type
_entity_poly.pdbx_seq_one_letter_code
_entity_poly.pdbx_strand_id
1 'polypeptide(L)'
;VFLKKSGCKIPRIELEDIGPSLDLVMRRTHLASDDLYKLSLKQPKALKPKKKKNISHDVFGTTYGRIHMQKQDLSKLQTRKMKGLKKRPAEKSAEDGGISPKKTKSV
;
A
#
# COMPACT_ATOMS: atom_id res chain seq x y z
N VAL A 1 -0.48 41.02 -16.29
CA VAL A 1 0.26 40.28 -15.24
C VAL A 1 1.75 40.46 -15.46
N PHE A 2 2.46 41.03 -14.50
CA PHE A 2 3.90 41.28 -14.56
C PHE A 2 4.66 40.36 -13.60
N LEU A 3 5.77 39.78 -14.08
CA LEU A 3 6.63 38.91 -13.28
C LEU A 3 7.93 39.65 -12.96
N LYS A 4 8.12 40.00 -11.70
CA LYS A 4 9.33 40.67 -11.19
C LYS A 4 10.30 39.67 -10.58
N LYS A 5 11.59 40.02 -10.59
CA LYS A 5 12.64 39.23 -9.96
C LYS A 5 12.43 39.17 -8.44
N SER A 6 12.45 37.96 -7.88
CA SER A 6 12.22 37.66 -6.46
C SER A 6 13.42 37.05 -5.73
N GLY A 7 14.50 36.70 -6.46
CA GLY A 7 15.68 36.02 -5.92
C GLY A 7 15.55 34.50 -5.77
N CYS A 8 14.34 33.94 -5.97
CA CYS A 8 14.05 32.51 -5.94
C CYS A 8 13.48 32.04 -7.29
N LYS A 9 13.26 30.72 -7.48
CA LYS A 9 12.65 30.14 -8.69
C LYS A 9 11.22 30.64 -8.96
N ILE A 10 10.50 31.08 -7.93
CA ILE A 10 9.13 31.59 -8.02
C ILE A 10 9.18 33.12 -8.14
N PRO A 11 8.71 33.74 -9.24
CA PRO A 11 8.76 35.19 -9.45
C PRO A 11 7.80 35.95 -8.53
N ARG A 12 8.06 37.25 -8.32
CA ARG A 12 7.12 38.16 -7.64
C ARG A 12 6.07 38.60 -8.65
N ILE A 13 4.80 38.30 -8.38
CA ILE A 13 3.70 38.57 -9.30
C ILE A 13 3.11 39.94 -8.97
N GLU A 14 2.96 40.79 -9.97
CA GLU A 14 2.19 42.02 -9.90
C GLU A 14 1.08 42.02 -10.95
N LEU A 15 -0.06 42.60 -10.59
CA LEU A 15 -1.25 42.66 -11.41
C LEU A 15 -1.55 44.11 -11.76
N GLU A 16 -2.05 44.33 -12.96
CA GLU A 16 -2.58 45.61 -13.43
C GLU A 16 -4.02 45.33 -13.86
N ASP A 17 -4.93 46.22 -13.47
CA ASP A 17 -6.35 46.07 -13.75
C ASP A 17 -6.63 46.46 -15.20
N ILE A 18 -7.21 45.52 -15.96
CA ILE A 18 -7.44 45.66 -17.41
C ILE A 18 -8.93 45.57 -17.79
N GLY A 19 -9.84 45.35 -16.84
CA GLY A 19 -11.21 44.97 -17.18
C GLY A 19 -12.19 44.98 -16.01
N PRO A 20 -13.49 44.77 -16.32
CA PRO A 20 -14.58 45.30 -15.52
C PRO A 20 -14.55 44.79 -14.09
N SER A 21 -14.56 45.75 -13.16
CA SER A 21 -14.79 45.50 -11.75
C SER A 21 -16.28 45.28 -11.54
N LEU A 22 -16.66 44.07 -11.10
CA LEU A 22 -18.04 43.66 -10.93
C LEU A 22 -18.31 43.30 -9.47
N ASP A 23 -19.35 43.92 -8.90
CA ASP A 23 -19.89 43.54 -7.60
C ASP A 23 -21.11 42.64 -7.81
N LEU A 24 -20.94 41.34 -7.55
CA LEU A 24 -21.99 40.34 -7.73
C LEU A 24 -22.66 40.01 -6.39
N VAL A 25 -23.99 40.05 -6.36
CA VAL A 25 -24.80 39.65 -5.20
C VAL A 25 -25.71 38.49 -5.60
N MET A 26 -25.74 37.44 -4.77
CA MET A 26 -26.63 36.31 -4.98
C MET A 26 -28.09 36.73 -4.74
N ARG A 27 -28.98 36.39 -5.68
CA ARG A 27 -30.43 36.58 -5.54
C ARG A 27 -31.13 35.24 -5.35
N ARG A 28 -31.79 34.72 -6.39
CA ARG A 28 -32.46 33.42 -6.35
C ARG A 28 -31.57 32.35 -6.96
N THR A 29 -31.63 31.16 -6.40
CA THR A 29 -30.91 29.99 -6.90
C THR A 29 -31.87 28.88 -7.27
N HIS A 30 -31.66 28.25 -8.41
CA HIS A 30 -32.35 27.02 -8.80
C HIS A 30 -31.29 25.95 -9.07
N LEU A 31 -31.01 25.15 -8.05
CA LEU A 31 -30.03 24.08 -8.17
C LEU A 31 -30.61 22.93 -8.99
N ALA A 32 -29.73 22.25 -9.74
CA ALA A 32 -30.12 21.03 -10.44
C ALA A 32 -30.52 19.93 -9.44
N SER A 33 -31.41 19.02 -9.87
CA SER A 33 -31.64 17.78 -9.13
C SER A 33 -30.38 16.91 -9.12
N ASP A 34 -30.24 16.10 -8.08
CA ASP A 34 -29.06 15.24 -7.89
C ASP A 34 -28.79 14.32 -9.09
N ASP A 35 -29.84 13.83 -9.72
CA ASP A 35 -29.74 12.93 -10.87
C ASP A 35 -29.19 13.63 -12.10
N LEU A 36 -29.67 14.85 -12.39
CA LEU A 36 -29.18 15.67 -13.50
C LEU A 36 -27.73 16.11 -13.27
N TYR A 37 -27.39 16.44 -12.02
CA TYR A 37 -26.02 16.77 -11.63
C TYR A 37 -25.07 15.59 -11.85
N LYS A 38 -25.44 14.37 -11.43
CA LYS A 38 -24.62 13.16 -11.64
C LYS A 38 -24.46 12.81 -13.11
N LEU A 39 -25.51 12.98 -13.92
CA LEU A 39 -25.48 12.70 -15.35
C LEU A 39 -24.55 13.66 -16.10
N SER A 40 -24.65 14.96 -15.83
CA SER A 40 -23.82 15.99 -16.47
C SER A 40 -22.33 15.85 -16.14
N LEU A 41 -21.99 15.38 -14.94
CA LEU A 41 -20.60 15.13 -14.51
C LEU A 41 -20.04 13.76 -14.91
N LYS A 42 -20.79 12.96 -15.67
CA LYS A 42 -20.36 11.62 -16.08
C LYS A 42 -19.23 11.72 -17.11
N GLN A 43 -18.03 11.33 -16.70
CA GLN A 43 -16.87 11.27 -17.61
C GLN A 43 -16.87 9.97 -18.43
N PRO A 44 -16.37 9.99 -19.68
CA PRO A 44 -16.29 8.82 -20.52
C PRO A 44 -15.35 7.76 -19.90
N LYS A 45 -15.74 6.48 -19.98
CA LYS A 45 -15.00 5.36 -19.37
C LYS A 45 -13.57 5.22 -19.93
N ALA A 46 -13.34 5.67 -21.17
CA ALA A 46 -12.02 5.66 -21.80
C ALA A 46 -11.04 6.65 -21.15
N LEU A 47 -11.52 7.80 -20.67
CA LEU A 47 -10.67 8.85 -20.06
C LEU A 47 -10.24 8.49 -18.63
N LYS A 48 -11.09 7.76 -17.91
CA LYS A 48 -10.81 7.27 -16.54
C LYS A 48 -10.78 5.75 -16.50
N PRO A 49 -9.71 5.11 -17.00
CA PRO A 49 -9.56 3.66 -16.88
C PRO A 49 -9.50 3.28 -15.40
N LYS A 50 -10.34 2.32 -15.00
CA LYS A 50 -10.30 1.77 -13.64
C LYS A 50 -9.01 0.97 -13.47
N LYS A 51 -8.26 1.26 -12.40
CA LYS A 51 -7.09 0.45 -12.03
C LYS A 51 -7.55 -0.97 -11.69
N LYS A 52 -7.00 -1.97 -12.38
CA LYS A 52 -7.18 -3.38 -12.05
C LYS A 52 -6.18 -3.75 -10.95
N LYS A 53 -6.63 -4.36 -9.85
CA LYS A 53 -5.76 -4.73 -8.73
C LYS A 53 -4.69 -5.72 -9.20
N ASN A 54 -3.47 -5.57 -8.70
CA ASN A 54 -2.31 -6.42 -8.99
C ASN A 54 -1.86 -6.44 -10.47
N ILE A 55 -2.35 -5.53 -11.31
CA ILE A 55 -1.87 -5.33 -12.69
C ILE A 55 -1.32 -3.91 -12.79
N SER A 56 -0.06 -3.77 -13.19
CA SER A 56 0.59 -2.50 -13.47
C SER A 56 1.12 -2.47 -14.90
N HIS A 57 1.22 -1.26 -15.46
CA HIS A 57 1.82 -1.02 -16.77
C HIS A 57 3.13 -0.26 -16.59
N ASP A 58 4.16 -0.67 -17.32
CA ASP A 58 5.43 0.05 -17.37
C ASP A 58 5.35 1.27 -18.30
N VAL A 59 6.36 2.15 -18.22
CA VAL A 59 6.54 3.29 -19.13
C VAL A 59 6.64 2.83 -20.60
N PHE A 60 7.16 1.62 -20.83
CA PHE A 60 7.24 0.99 -22.15
C PHE A 60 6.01 0.16 -22.54
N GLY A 61 4.93 0.17 -21.73
CA GLY A 61 3.67 -0.49 -22.05
C GLY A 61 3.59 -1.99 -21.74
N THR A 62 4.63 -2.59 -21.16
CA THR A 62 4.59 -3.99 -20.68
C THR A 62 3.65 -4.14 -19.48
N THR A 63 2.95 -5.27 -19.40
CA THR A 63 2.03 -5.58 -18.31
C THR A 63 2.70 -6.45 -17.24
N TYR A 64 2.69 -5.99 -16.00
CA TYR A 64 3.19 -6.74 -14.85
C TYR A 64 2.05 -7.18 -13.94
N GLY A 65 2.06 -8.46 -13.56
CA GLY A 65 1.19 -9.01 -12.53
C GLY A 65 1.96 -9.20 -11.22
N ARG A 66 1.44 -8.69 -10.09
CA ARG A 66 2.06 -8.92 -8.78
C ARG A 66 1.41 -10.11 -8.07
N ILE A 67 2.21 -11.15 -7.81
CA ILE A 67 1.83 -12.30 -6.98
C ILE A 67 2.24 -11.99 -5.53
N HIS A 68 1.28 -12.07 -4.61
CA HIS A 68 1.54 -11.88 -3.18
C HIS A 68 1.60 -13.25 -2.51
N MET A 69 2.79 -13.84 -2.42
CA MET A 69 2.97 -15.10 -1.70
C MET A 69 2.76 -14.90 -0.20
N GLN A 70 1.99 -15.80 0.41
CA GLN A 70 1.87 -15.85 1.87
C GLN A 70 3.17 -16.34 2.50
N LYS A 71 3.44 -15.92 3.73
CA LYS A 71 4.55 -16.45 4.53
C LYS A 71 4.30 -17.94 4.79
N GLN A 72 5.19 -18.79 4.30
CA GLN A 72 5.13 -20.24 4.55
C GLN A 72 5.83 -20.58 5.87
N ASP A 73 5.08 -21.05 6.85
CA ASP A 73 5.63 -21.51 8.13
C ASP A 73 5.91 -23.02 8.09
N LEU A 74 7.19 -23.38 8.11
CA LEU A 74 7.65 -24.77 8.05
C LEU A 74 7.87 -25.38 9.44
N SER A 75 7.66 -24.62 10.52
CA SER A 75 7.83 -25.13 11.89
C SER A 75 6.87 -26.28 12.22
N LYS A 76 5.71 -26.32 11.56
CA LYS A 76 4.71 -27.38 11.68
C LYS A 76 5.01 -28.59 10.79
N LEU A 77 5.99 -28.51 9.90
CA LEU A 77 6.31 -29.57 8.95
C LEU A 77 7.08 -30.69 9.65
N GLN A 78 6.38 -31.69 10.16
CA GLN A 78 7.02 -32.89 10.68
C GLN A 78 7.51 -33.79 9.53
N THR A 79 8.81 -33.95 9.40
CA THR A 79 9.41 -34.87 8.43
C THR A 79 9.17 -36.33 8.81
N ARG A 80 9.15 -37.22 7.81
CA ARG A 80 9.02 -38.66 8.04
C ARG A 80 10.16 -39.17 8.92
N LYS A 81 9.83 -39.82 10.05
CA LYS A 81 10.81 -40.39 10.99
C LYS A 81 11.41 -41.69 10.44
N MET A 82 12.32 -41.57 9.46
CA MET A 82 13.04 -42.70 8.89
C MET A 82 13.89 -43.43 9.94
N LYS A 83 14.10 -44.74 9.73
CA LYS A 83 14.84 -45.59 10.68
C LYS A 83 16.26 -45.09 10.95
N GLY A 84 16.93 -44.51 9.94
CA GLY A 84 18.28 -43.94 10.07
C GLY A 84 18.37 -42.64 10.87
N LEU A 85 17.25 -41.92 11.05
CA LEU A 85 17.21 -40.64 11.77
C LEU A 85 16.80 -40.80 13.24
N LYS A 86 16.47 -42.03 13.67
CA LYS A 86 16.10 -42.32 15.05
C LYS A 86 17.38 -42.59 15.85
N LYS A 87 17.67 -41.74 16.86
CA LYS A 87 18.79 -41.96 17.79
C LYS A 87 18.70 -43.35 18.41
N ARG A 88 19.78 -44.12 18.32
CA ARG A 88 19.91 -45.42 18.98
C ARG A 88 20.22 -45.22 20.47
N PRO A 89 19.73 -46.10 21.36
CA PRO A 89 19.91 -45.94 22.80
C PRO A 89 21.38 -45.93 23.25
N ALA A 90 22.30 -46.57 22.52
CA ALA A 90 23.72 -46.61 22.84
C ALA A 90 24.46 -45.26 22.69
N GLU A 91 23.92 -44.32 21.91
CA GLU A 91 24.53 -43.00 21.67
C GLU A 91 23.94 -41.89 22.56
N LYS A 92 22.81 -42.15 23.24
CA LYS A 92 22.14 -41.18 24.12
C LYS A 92 22.89 -40.92 25.42
N SER A 93 23.72 -41.84 25.89
CA SER A 93 24.51 -41.70 27.12
C SER A 93 25.74 -40.80 26.98
N ALA A 94 26.11 -40.40 25.76
CA ALA A 94 27.31 -39.61 25.50
C ALA A 94 27.07 -38.10 25.34
N GLU A 95 25.83 -37.63 25.12
CA GLU A 95 25.55 -36.23 24.75
C GLU A 95 24.77 -35.40 25.78
N ASP A 96 24.17 -35.98 26.83
CA ASP A 96 23.34 -35.25 27.80
C ASP A 96 24.15 -34.79 29.03
N GLY A 97 25.10 -33.87 28.79
CA GLY A 97 25.96 -33.22 29.79
C GLY A 97 25.49 -31.82 30.21
N GLY A 98 24.18 -31.54 30.18
CA GLY A 98 23.59 -30.25 30.57
C GLY A 98 22.86 -30.32 31.91
N ILE A 99 23.45 -29.72 32.95
CA ILE A 99 23.03 -29.75 34.36
C ILE A 99 21.67 -29.06 34.58
N SER A 100 20.75 -29.71 35.31
CA SER A 100 19.71 -29.03 36.10
C SER A 100 19.38 -29.82 37.38
N PRO A 101 19.24 -29.17 38.57
CA PRO A 101 19.24 -29.86 39.86
C PRO A 101 17.86 -30.41 40.21
N LYS A 102 17.78 -31.71 40.53
CA LYS A 102 16.55 -32.33 41.06
C LYS A 102 16.42 -32.05 42.57
N LYS A 103 15.33 -31.41 42.97
CA LYS A 103 14.91 -31.28 44.39
C LYS A 103 14.49 -32.65 44.93
N THR A 104 15.04 -33.03 46.08
CA THR A 104 14.67 -34.20 46.88
C THR A 104 13.36 -33.94 47.64
N LYS A 105 12.42 -34.91 47.64
CA LYS A 105 11.34 -34.98 48.63
C LYS A 105 11.69 -36.06 49.66
N SER A 106 11.69 -35.68 50.93
CA SER A 106 11.70 -36.56 52.09
C SER A 106 10.32 -37.22 52.26
N VAL A 107 10.36 -38.50 52.66
CA VAL A 107 9.34 -39.39 53.24
C VAL A 107 7.88 -38.91 53.20
#